data_AF-G0L9B7-F1
#
_entry.id   AF-G0L9B7-F1
#
_cell.length_a   1.000
_cell.length_b   1.000
_cell.length_c   1.000
_cell.angle_alpha   90.00
_cell.angle_beta   90.00
_cell.angle_gamma   90.00
#
_symmetry.space_group_name_H-M   'P 1'
#
loop_
_entity.id
_entity.type
_entity.pdbx_description
1 polymer ?
#
loop_
_entity_poly.entity_id
_entity_poly.type
_entity_poly.pdbx_seq_one_letter_code
_entity_poly.pdbx_strand_id
1 'polypeptide(L)'
;MIKSYFRKFISFESIMPFAIVLVVVALVLHFLGSKTPGFKTRRKKYYVYLAANIVVMALFVAIIYNLKQSSLLLRYFSMLGFATIMGVANVFFHRSIFEKFDTHQKLKELVFAIISGLVLMVPIIMIAAHFNDLQYLPYYFLVIAAYVFPTSFFILYEYSISIPAKLFTKWYYPMGNKYDAPKHYELNNMIVLNFMFYKNANSPNMTSFKAKAPKDMDFGRLFYFFINDYNNKKTTTKIEVTSDTGDPHGWYFYSKPKWYGTSKHIDPERTVEENNLKDSDTVVCQRI
;
A
#
# COMPACT_ATOMS: atom_id res chain seq x y z
N MET A 1 23.21 45.89 -22.31
CA MET A 1 22.60 45.06 -21.25
C MET A 1 22.36 43.61 -21.67
N ILE A 2 21.57 43.33 -22.72
CA ILE A 2 21.23 41.97 -23.20
C ILE A 2 22.45 41.05 -23.40
N LYS A 3 23.54 41.57 -24.00
CA LYS A 3 24.79 40.82 -24.23
C LYS A 3 25.45 40.28 -22.94
N SER A 4 25.29 40.97 -21.80
CA SER A 4 25.82 40.54 -20.49
C SER A 4 24.96 39.43 -19.87
N TYR A 5 23.64 39.52 -20.03
CA TYR A 5 22.69 38.48 -19.59
C TYR A 5 22.93 37.16 -20.33
N PHE A 6 23.07 37.20 -21.66
CA PHE A 6 23.40 36.01 -22.44
C PHE A 6 24.75 35.39 -22.06
N ARG A 7 25.76 36.20 -21.72
CA ARG A 7 27.08 35.69 -21.32
C ARG A 7 27.04 34.91 -20.01
N LYS A 8 26.18 35.29 -19.05
CA LYS A 8 25.96 34.55 -17.80
C LYS A 8 25.17 33.25 -18.02
N PHE A 9 24.20 33.25 -18.93
CA PHE A 9 23.47 32.03 -19.33
C PHE A 9 24.33 31.01 -20.09
N ILE A 10 25.43 31.46 -20.71
CA ILE A 10 26.37 30.64 -21.51
C ILE A 10 27.66 30.37 -20.70
N SER A 11 27.62 30.52 -19.37
CA SER A 11 28.77 30.14 -18.54
C SER A 11 28.97 28.63 -18.55
N PHE A 12 30.22 28.16 -18.57
CA PHE A 12 30.54 26.72 -18.56
C PHE A 12 29.88 26.00 -17.37
N GLU A 13 29.81 26.67 -16.22
CA GLU A 13 29.19 26.17 -14.98
C GLU A 13 27.68 25.89 -15.11
N SER A 14 26.97 26.58 -16.00
CA SER A 14 25.54 26.39 -16.23
C SER A 14 25.23 25.42 -17.37
N ILE A 15 26.05 25.44 -18.43
CA ILE A 15 25.89 24.58 -19.60
C ILE A 15 26.17 23.12 -19.27
N MET A 16 27.21 22.84 -18.47
CA MET A 16 27.63 21.47 -18.18
C MET A 16 26.55 20.63 -17.47
N PRO A 17 25.97 21.03 -16.32
CA PRO A 17 24.93 20.24 -15.65
C PRO A 17 23.65 20.12 -16.50
N PHE A 18 23.30 21.18 -17.25
CA PHE A 18 22.20 21.16 -18.20
C PHE A 18 22.40 20.12 -19.32
N ALA A 19 23.58 20.12 -19.96
CA ALA A 19 23.90 19.19 -21.03
C ALA A 19 23.90 17.74 -20.54
N ILE A 20 24.42 17.50 -19.33
CA ILE A 20 24.40 16.16 -18.70
C ILE A 20 22.96 15.67 -18.55
N VAL A 21 22.05 16.48 -17.99
CA VAL A 21 20.64 16.09 -17.82
C VAL A 21 19.99 15.77 -19.16
N LEU A 22 20.18 16.61 -20.18
CA LEU A 22 19.61 16.36 -21.51
C LEU A 22 20.17 15.10 -22.18
N VAL A 23 21.47 14.86 -22.08
CA VAL A 23 22.11 13.65 -22.62
C VAL A 23 21.57 12.41 -21.92
N VAL A 24 21.48 12.42 -20.58
CA VAL A 24 20.92 11.31 -19.81
C VAL A 24 19.47 11.05 -20.23
N VAL A 25 18.63 12.08 -20.31
CA VAL A 25 17.23 11.96 -20.74
C VAL A 25 17.15 11.38 -22.16
N ALA A 26 17.96 11.86 -23.10
CA ALA A 26 17.97 11.37 -24.47
C ALA A 26 18.41 9.89 -24.57
N LEU A 27 19.46 9.50 -23.84
CA LEU A 27 19.95 8.12 -23.81
C LEU A 27 18.91 7.16 -23.23
N VAL A 28 18.27 7.51 -22.12
CA VAL A 28 17.25 6.65 -21.50
C VAL A 28 16.01 6.56 -22.40
N LEU A 29 15.58 7.65 -23.03
CA LEU A 29 14.46 7.62 -23.97
C LEU A 29 14.76 6.80 -25.23
N HIS A 30 16.00 6.82 -25.71
CA HIS A 30 16.44 5.94 -26.78
C HIS A 30 16.34 4.46 -26.38
N PHE A 31 16.83 4.12 -25.18
CA PHE A 31 16.72 2.76 -24.66
C PHE A 31 15.27 2.31 -24.46
N LEU A 32 14.41 3.16 -23.90
CA LEU A 32 12.97 2.88 -23.77
C LEU A 32 12.28 2.73 -25.12
N GLY A 33 12.70 3.51 -26.12
CA GLY A 33 12.31 3.35 -27.52
C GLY A 33 12.53 1.92 -28.01
N SER A 34 13.69 1.32 -27.70
CA SER A 34 13.99 -0.06 -28.11
C SER A 34 13.15 -1.11 -27.38
N LYS A 35 12.76 -0.87 -26.13
CA LYS A 35 12.09 -1.85 -25.25
C LYS A 35 10.57 -1.69 -25.12
N THR A 36 9.98 -0.61 -25.64
CA THR A 36 8.56 -0.28 -25.46
C THR A 36 7.95 0.18 -26.80
N PRO A 37 7.31 -0.73 -27.57
CA PRO A 37 6.73 -0.41 -28.87
C PRO A 37 5.67 0.70 -28.82
N GLY A 38 4.78 0.70 -27.82
CA GLY A 38 3.75 1.73 -27.64
C GLY A 38 4.32 3.14 -27.45
N PHE A 39 5.54 3.25 -26.90
CA PHE A 39 6.25 4.51 -26.81
C PHE A 39 6.71 5.00 -28.19
N LYS A 40 7.18 4.13 -29.09
CA LYS A 40 7.59 4.54 -30.46
C LYS A 40 6.43 5.21 -31.20
N THR A 41 5.23 4.66 -31.09
CA THR A 41 4.01 5.20 -31.73
C THR A 41 3.65 6.57 -31.18
N ARG A 42 3.71 6.75 -29.86
CA ARG A 42 3.28 7.99 -29.18
C ARG A 42 4.43 8.95 -28.84
N ARG A 43 5.67 8.70 -29.30
CA ARG A 43 6.88 9.46 -28.94
C ARG A 43 6.77 10.96 -29.20
N LYS A 44 6.14 11.36 -30.32
CA LYS A 44 5.97 12.78 -30.67
C LYS A 44 5.13 13.51 -29.63
N LYS A 45 4.01 12.92 -29.22
CA LYS A 45 3.15 13.47 -28.16
C LYS A 45 3.91 13.57 -26.83
N TYR A 46 4.71 12.56 -26.51
CA TYR A 46 5.52 12.58 -25.28
C TYR A 46 6.63 13.64 -25.31
N TYR A 47 7.32 13.85 -26.43
CA TYR A 47 8.31 14.93 -26.56
C TYR A 47 7.68 16.33 -26.46
N VAL A 48 6.51 16.53 -27.06
CA VAL A 48 5.74 17.78 -26.90
C VAL A 48 5.35 17.98 -25.44
N TYR A 49 4.92 16.92 -24.75
CA TYR A 49 4.63 16.96 -23.32
C TYR A 49 5.87 17.31 -22.48
N LEU A 50 7.03 16.72 -22.74
CA LEU A 50 8.28 17.07 -22.05
C LEU A 50 8.66 18.55 -22.29
N ALA A 51 8.56 19.03 -23.53
CA ALA A 51 8.82 20.43 -23.86
C ALA A 51 7.84 21.37 -23.12
N ALA A 52 6.56 21.00 -23.05
CA ALA A 52 5.57 21.76 -22.29
C ALA A 52 5.92 21.82 -20.79
N ASN A 53 6.37 20.71 -20.19
CA ASN A 53 6.83 20.67 -18.81
C ASN A 53 8.02 21.62 -18.58
N ILE A 54 9.00 21.67 -19.50
CA ILE A 54 10.12 22.62 -19.43
C ILE A 54 9.61 24.05 -19.40
N VAL A 55 8.72 24.41 -20.33
CA VAL A 55 8.19 25.78 -20.46
C VAL A 55 7.40 26.17 -19.21
N VAL A 56 6.48 25.32 -18.76
CA VAL A 56 5.66 25.57 -17.57
C VAL A 56 6.53 25.73 -16.33
N MET A 57 7.52 24.86 -16.14
CA MET A 57 8.44 24.95 -15.01
C MET A 57 9.36 26.16 -15.12
N ALA A 58 9.82 26.53 -16.31
CA ALA A 58 10.61 27.74 -16.55
C ALA A 58 9.85 29.00 -16.13
N LEU A 59 8.57 29.11 -16.54
CA LEU A 59 7.70 30.23 -16.17
C LEU A 59 7.51 30.28 -14.66
N PHE A 60 7.19 29.15 -14.03
CA PHE A 60 7.00 29.07 -12.58
C PHE A 60 8.26 29.48 -11.81
N VAL A 61 9.41 28.89 -12.13
CA VAL A 61 10.68 29.20 -11.46
C VAL A 61 11.08 30.66 -11.68
N ALA A 62 10.88 31.20 -12.89
CA ALA A 62 11.16 32.61 -13.18
C ALA A 62 10.29 33.56 -12.33
N ILE A 63 9.01 33.23 -12.14
CA ILE A 63 8.12 34.00 -11.25
C ILE A 63 8.65 33.95 -9.82
N ILE A 64 8.88 32.74 -9.29
CA ILE A 64 9.32 32.52 -7.90
C ILE A 64 10.64 33.24 -7.58
N TYR A 65 11.60 33.22 -8.50
CA TYR A 65 12.88 33.92 -8.34
C TYR A 65 12.76 35.44 -8.41
N ASN A 66 11.78 35.98 -9.14
CA ASN A 66 11.54 37.42 -9.26
C ASN A 66 10.62 37.99 -8.17
N LEU A 67 10.03 37.16 -7.31
CA LEU A 67 9.25 37.65 -6.17
C LEU A 67 10.15 38.42 -5.19
N LYS A 68 9.77 39.67 -4.89
CA LYS A 68 10.41 40.49 -3.85
C LYS A 68 10.32 39.73 -2.51
N GLN A 69 11.44 39.63 -1.79
CA GLN A 69 11.59 38.88 -0.52
C GLN A 69 11.51 37.35 -0.62
N SER A 70 11.73 36.75 -1.79
CA SER A 70 11.81 35.27 -1.89
C SER A 70 13.04 34.72 -1.16
N SER A 71 12.82 34.11 0.02
CA SER A 71 13.86 33.35 0.73
C SER A 71 14.12 32.01 0.05
N LEU A 72 15.31 31.43 0.25
CA LEU A 72 15.67 30.12 -0.30
C LEU A 72 14.64 29.04 0.05
N LEU A 73 14.17 29.02 1.30
CA LEU A 73 13.17 28.07 1.77
C LEU A 73 11.84 28.23 1.03
N LEU A 74 11.37 29.48 0.84
CA LEU A 74 10.12 29.72 0.12
C LEU A 74 10.22 29.22 -1.32
N ARG A 75 11.34 29.50 -2.01
CA ARG A 75 11.59 29.04 -3.39
C ARG A 75 11.56 27.51 -3.46
N TYR A 76 12.27 26.87 -2.53
CA TYR A 76 12.36 25.41 -2.46
C TYR A 76 11.01 24.74 -2.21
N PHE A 77 10.26 25.14 -1.17
CA PHE A 77 8.95 24.55 -0.87
C PHE A 77 7.92 24.84 -1.97
N SER A 78 7.99 26.01 -2.61
CA SER A 78 7.13 26.32 -3.76
C SER A 78 7.41 25.39 -4.93
N MET A 79 8.68 25.10 -5.24
CA MET A 79 9.05 24.13 -6.27
C MET A 79 8.62 22.70 -5.92
N LEU A 80 8.75 22.28 -4.67
CA LEU A 80 8.26 20.97 -4.21
C LEU A 80 6.75 20.82 -4.39
N GLY A 81 5.98 21.81 -3.94
CA GLY A 81 4.53 21.81 -4.06
C GLY A 81 4.09 21.80 -5.53
N PHE A 82 4.70 22.65 -6.36
CA PHE A 82 4.39 22.71 -7.78
C PHE A 82 4.77 21.42 -8.52
N ALA A 83 5.93 20.84 -8.23
CA ALA A 83 6.36 19.56 -8.81
C ALA A 83 5.43 18.41 -8.41
N THR A 84 4.90 18.41 -7.18
CA THR A 84 3.89 17.42 -6.75
C THR A 84 2.61 17.55 -7.58
N ILE A 85 2.12 18.77 -7.81
CA ILE A 85 0.94 19.02 -8.65
C ILE A 85 1.19 18.53 -10.09
N MET A 86 2.34 18.88 -10.66
CA MET A 86 2.75 18.39 -11.98
C MET A 86 2.91 16.87 -12.02
N GLY A 87 3.34 16.25 -10.92
CA GLY A 87 3.41 14.80 -10.75
C GLY A 87 2.03 14.14 -10.78
N VAL A 88 1.01 14.74 -10.15
CA VAL A 88 -0.39 14.29 -10.25
C VAL A 88 -0.88 14.40 -11.69
N ALA A 89 -0.59 15.52 -12.37
CA ALA A 89 -0.92 15.69 -13.78
C ALA A 89 -0.21 14.63 -14.66
N ASN A 90 1.04 14.27 -14.34
CA ASN A 90 1.76 13.21 -15.04
C ASN A 90 1.08 11.84 -14.90
N VAL A 91 0.59 11.49 -13.71
CA VAL A 91 -0.19 10.25 -13.48
C VAL A 91 -1.43 10.21 -14.38
N PHE A 92 -2.11 11.35 -14.52
CA PHE A 92 -3.27 11.51 -15.40
C PHE A 92 -2.88 11.36 -16.88
N PHE A 93 -1.94 12.18 -17.38
CA PHE A 93 -1.52 12.17 -18.78
C PHE A 93 -0.92 10.83 -19.22
N HIS A 94 -0.19 10.16 -18.34
CA HIS A 94 0.36 8.83 -18.59
C HIS A 94 -0.73 7.79 -18.91
N ARG A 95 -1.89 7.90 -18.27
CA ARG A 95 -3.03 6.99 -18.48
C ARG A 95 -3.93 7.45 -19.61
N SER A 96 -4.26 8.74 -19.67
CA SER A 96 -5.27 9.27 -20.59
C SER A 96 -4.72 9.54 -21.99
N ILE A 97 -3.54 10.17 -22.11
CA ILE A 97 -2.97 10.57 -23.42
C ILE A 97 -2.01 9.50 -23.95
N PHE A 98 -1.25 8.88 -23.06
CA PHE A 98 -0.21 7.92 -23.44
C PHE A 98 -0.64 6.46 -23.32
N GLU A 99 -1.82 6.18 -22.76
CA GLU A 99 -2.37 4.82 -22.62
C GLU A 99 -1.36 3.83 -21.99
N LYS A 100 -0.59 4.31 -21.00
CA LYS A 100 0.52 3.57 -20.35
C LYS A 100 1.57 3.03 -21.34
N PHE A 101 1.64 3.56 -22.55
CA PHE A 101 2.46 3.06 -23.66
C PHE A 101 2.27 1.56 -23.94
N ASP A 102 1.04 1.06 -23.78
CA ASP A 102 0.65 -0.35 -23.95
C ASP A 102 1.48 -1.32 -23.10
N THR A 103 1.93 -0.84 -21.94
CA THR A 103 2.82 -1.58 -21.04
C THR A 103 2.12 -1.90 -19.72
N HIS A 104 2.15 -3.17 -19.33
CA HIS A 104 1.66 -3.63 -18.02
C HIS A 104 2.71 -3.53 -16.91
N GLN A 105 3.99 -3.35 -17.26
CA GLN A 105 5.10 -3.28 -16.32
C GLN A 105 5.13 -1.94 -15.57
N LYS A 106 4.81 -1.97 -14.27
CA LYS A 106 4.80 -0.79 -13.38
C LYS A 106 6.17 -0.11 -13.25
N LEU A 107 7.27 -0.87 -13.35
CA LEU A 107 8.62 -0.29 -13.34
C LEU A 107 8.86 0.67 -14.51
N LYS A 108 8.32 0.39 -15.69
CA LYS A 108 8.46 1.28 -16.85
C LYS A 108 7.70 2.58 -16.64
N GLU A 109 6.52 2.52 -16.02
CA GLU A 109 5.76 3.72 -15.62
C GLU A 109 6.57 4.59 -14.65
N LEU A 110 7.23 3.99 -13.65
CA LEU A 110 8.11 4.69 -12.74
C LEU A 110 9.30 5.34 -13.46
N VAL A 111 9.93 4.64 -14.41
CA VAL A 111 11.04 5.17 -15.21
C VAL A 111 10.57 6.37 -16.05
N PHE A 112 9.38 6.31 -16.68
CA PHE A 112 8.82 7.46 -17.40
C PHE A 112 8.57 8.66 -16.48
N ALA A 113 8.09 8.43 -15.24
CA ALA A 113 7.93 9.51 -14.26
C ALA A 113 9.27 10.13 -13.85
N ILE A 114 10.31 9.32 -13.65
CA ILE A 114 11.67 9.80 -13.32
C ILE A 114 12.23 10.64 -14.47
N ILE A 115 12.08 10.21 -15.72
CA ILE A 115 12.56 10.96 -16.89
C ILE A 115 11.81 12.28 -17.02
N SER A 116 10.48 12.26 -16.90
CA SER A 116 9.68 13.49 -16.94
C SER A 116 10.07 14.44 -15.80
N GLY A 117 10.39 13.91 -14.60
CA GLY A 117 10.88 14.70 -13.47
C GLY A 117 12.29 15.28 -13.68
N LEU A 118 13.21 14.52 -14.28
CA LEU A 118 14.55 14.99 -14.63
C LEU A 118 14.51 16.19 -15.57
N VAL A 119 13.56 16.21 -16.51
CA VAL A 119 13.35 17.33 -17.44
C VAL A 119 12.99 18.63 -16.71
N LEU A 120 12.36 18.57 -15.54
CA LEU A 120 12.07 19.75 -14.72
C LEU A 120 13.32 20.42 -14.14
N MET A 121 14.44 19.69 -14.03
CA MET A 121 15.69 20.25 -13.54
C MET A 121 16.31 21.25 -14.52
N VAL A 122 16.03 21.09 -15.82
CA VAL A 122 16.56 21.97 -16.87
C VAL A 122 16.30 23.45 -16.56
N PRO A 123 15.04 23.90 -16.42
CA PRO A 123 14.78 25.31 -16.11
C PRO A 123 15.26 25.73 -14.72
N ILE A 124 15.28 24.82 -13.74
CA ILE A 124 15.79 25.12 -12.40
C ILE A 124 17.29 25.44 -12.47
N ILE A 125 18.09 24.60 -13.13
CA ILE A 125 19.54 24.81 -13.31
C ILE A 125 19.80 26.14 -14.01
N MET A 126 19.08 26.41 -15.11
CA MET A 126 19.26 27.62 -15.90
C MET A 126 18.99 28.89 -15.09
N ILE A 127 17.90 28.91 -14.31
CA ILE A 127 17.54 30.08 -13.52
C ILE A 127 18.42 30.18 -12.27
N ALA A 128 18.72 29.08 -11.59
CA ALA A 128 19.64 29.06 -10.46
C ALA A 128 21.04 29.58 -10.88
N ALA A 129 21.54 29.19 -12.06
CA ALA A 129 22.76 29.76 -12.63
C ALA A 129 22.67 31.27 -12.83
N HIS A 130 21.55 31.76 -13.37
CA HIS A 130 21.36 33.19 -13.58
C HIS A 130 21.43 34.01 -12.28
N PHE A 131 20.91 33.46 -11.18
CA PHE A 131 20.89 34.08 -9.86
C PHE A 131 22.08 33.70 -8.96
N ASN A 132 23.08 32.95 -9.48
CA ASN A 132 24.23 32.43 -8.72
C ASN A 132 23.87 31.51 -7.53
N ASP A 133 22.77 30.78 -7.62
CA ASP A 133 22.25 29.86 -6.60
C ASP A 133 22.64 28.38 -6.87
N LEU A 134 23.60 28.12 -7.76
CA LEU A 134 24.02 26.75 -8.13
C LEU A 134 24.55 25.93 -6.95
N GLN A 135 25.08 26.58 -5.91
CA GLN A 135 25.49 25.90 -4.67
C GLN A 135 24.34 25.12 -4.00
N TYR A 136 23.09 25.51 -4.24
CA TYR A 136 21.91 24.85 -3.68
C TYR A 136 21.31 23.79 -4.60
N LEU A 137 21.96 23.49 -5.74
CA LEU A 137 21.48 22.48 -6.69
C LEU A 137 21.18 21.11 -6.08
N PRO A 138 22.01 20.56 -5.14
CA PRO A 138 21.71 19.29 -4.49
C PRO A 138 20.32 19.24 -3.83
N TYR A 139 19.86 20.34 -3.24
CA TYR A 139 18.53 20.42 -2.63
C TYR A 139 17.43 20.33 -3.68
N TYR A 140 17.62 20.99 -4.83
CA TYR A 140 16.63 20.97 -5.90
C TYR A 140 16.45 19.60 -6.57
N PHE A 141 17.39 18.65 -6.42
CA PHE A 141 17.15 17.27 -6.88
C PHE A 141 15.98 16.59 -6.16
N LEU A 142 15.61 17.02 -4.95
CA LEU A 142 14.43 16.52 -4.24
C LEU A 142 13.11 16.90 -4.94
N VAL A 143 13.12 17.89 -5.84
CA VAL A 143 11.99 18.24 -6.70
C VAL A 143 11.62 17.07 -7.63
N ILE A 144 12.61 16.28 -8.08
CA ILE A 144 12.36 15.06 -8.86
C ILE A 144 11.59 14.05 -8.00
N ALA A 145 12.00 13.84 -6.75
CA ALA A 145 11.33 12.91 -5.85
C ALA A 145 9.87 13.34 -5.61
N ALA A 146 9.62 14.64 -5.42
CA ALA A 146 8.26 15.18 -5.28
C ALA A 146 7.40 14.97 -6.54
N TYR A 147 7.98 15.11 -7.73
CA TYR A 147 7.29 14.82 -8.99
C TYR A 147 6.98 13.32 -9.18
N VAL A 148 7.90 12.45 -8.79
CA VAL A 148 7.75 10.99 -8.92
C VAL A 148 6.78 10.42 -7.88
N PHE A 149 6.69 11.06 -6.70
CA PHE A 149 5.91 10.59 -5.56
C PHE A 149 4.44 10.21 -5.90
N PRO A 150 3.64 11.03 -6.61
CA PRO A 150 2.29 10.65 -7.02
C PRO A 150 2.22 9.37 -7.85
N THR A 151 3.20 9.15 -8.74
CA THR A 151 3.25 7.94 -9.58
C THR A 151 3.56 6.72 -8.72
N SER A 152 4.55 6.83 -7.82
CA SER A 152 4.88 5.76 -6.87
C SER A 152 3.69 5.40 -5.97
N PHE A 153 3.00 6.41 -5.44
CA PHE A 153 1.82 6.21 -4.60
C PHE A 153 0.69 5.51 -5.37
N PHE A 154 0.45 5.90 -6.61
CA PHE A 154 -0.57 5.26 -7.44
C PHE A 154 -0.24 3.80 -7.76
N ILE A 155 1.03 3.49 -8.07
CA ILE A 155 1.46 2.11 -8.31
C ILE A 155 1.27 1.26 -7.03
N LEU A 156 1.62 1.80 -5.86
CA LEU A 156 1.41 1.13 -4.58
C LEU A 156 -0.08 0.88 -4.30
N TYR A 157 -0.93 1.85 -4.63
CA TYR A 157 -2.38 1.69 -4.54
C TYR A 157 -2.91 0.59 -5.48
N GLU A 158 -2.45 0.53 -6.74
CA GLU A 158 -2.83 -0.56 -7.65
C GLU A 158 -2.40 -1.94 -7.11
N TYR A 159 -1.22 -2.03 -6.48
CA TYR A 159 -0.80 -3.27 -5.82
C TYR A 159 -1.67 -3.61 -4.61
N SER A 160 -2.03 -2.63 -3.77
CA SER A 160 -2.81 -2.89 -2.57
C SER A 160 -4.22 -3.41 -2.89
N ILE A 161 -4.88 -2.89 -3.93
CA ILE A 161 -6.20 -3.37 -4.38
C ILE A 161 -6.12 -4.69 -5.14
N SER A 162 -4.95 -5.07 -5.66
CA SER A 162 -4.75 -6.35 -6.36
C SER A 162 -4.63 -7.55 -5.41
N ILE A 163 -4.45 -7.31 -4.11
CA ILE A 163 -4.37 -8.37 -3.11
C ILE A 163 -5.78 -8.97 -2.94
N PRO A 164 -6.00 -10.26 -3.25
CA PRO A 164 -7.30 -10.88 -3.11
C PRO A 164 -7.75 -10.87 -1.63
N ALA A 165 -9.06 -10.70 -1.41
CA ALA A 165 -9.63 -10.80 -0.08
C ALA A 165 -9.36 -12.19 0.52
N LYS A 166 -8.90 -12.24 1.77
CA LYS A 166 -8.68 -13.51 2.47
C LYS A 166 -10.03 -14.19 2.70
N LEU A 167 -10.27 -15.34 2.06
CA LEU A 167 -11.41 -16.19 2.36
C LEU A 167 -11.08 -16.98 3.63
N PHE A 168 -11.88 -16.80 4.68
CA PHE A 168 -11.74 -17.54 5.93
C PHE A 168 -12.67 -18.76 5.91
N THR A 169 -12.18 -19.90 6.41
CA THR A 169 -12.99 -21.11 6.55
C THR A 169 -14.10 -20.85 7.55
N LYS A 170 -15.34 -21.07 7.12
CA LYS A 170 -16.53 -20.96 7.98
C LYS A 170 -16.75 -22.29 8.67
N TRP A 171 -16.99 -22.26 9.98
CA TRP A 171 -17.42 -23.44 10.73
C TRP A 171 -18.88 -23.29 11.12
N TYR A 172 -19.72 -24.25 10.75
CA TYR A 172 -21.12 -24.26 11.17
C TYR A 172 -21.30 -25.26 12.30
N TYR A 173 -22.11 -24.89 13.30
CA TYR A 173 -22.45 -25.80 14.38
C TYR A 173 -23.17 -27.04 13.79
N PRO A 174 -22.65 -28.26 14.00
CA PRO A 174 -23.28 -29.44 13.44
C PRO A 174 -24.53 -29.81 14.24
N MET A 175 -25.68 -29.80 13.56
CA MET A 175 -26.93 -30.27 14.14
C MET A 175 -26.89 -31.81 14.22
N GLY A 176 -26.85 -32.34 15.45
CA GLY A 176 -26.72 -33.78 15.73
C GLY A 176 -25.32 -34.22 16.17
N ASN A 177 -25.15 -35.50 16.45
CA ASN A 177 -23.86 -36.07 16.87
C ASN A 177 -22.93 -36.30 15.67
N LYS A 178 -22.35 -35.22 15.14
CA LYS A 178 -21.36 -35.31 14.05
C LYS A 178 -19.99 -35.84 14.50
N TYR A 179 -19.63 -35.60 15.76
CA TYR A 179 -18.29 -35.90 16.26
C TYR A 179 -18.31 -37.05 17.27
N ASP A 180 -17.42 -38.02 17.06
CA ASP A 180 -17.15 -39.08 18.04
C ASP A 180 -16.55 -38.51 19.31
N ALA A 181 -16.73 -39.21 20.43
CA ALA A 181 -16.10 -38.85 21.70
C ALA A 181 -14.56 -38.78 21.58
N PRO A 182 -13.90 -37.85 22.30
CA PRO A 182 -12.44 -37.74 22.30
C PRO A 182 -11.78 -39.08 22.69
N LYS A 183 -10.81 -39.52 21.89
CA LYS A 183 -10.05 -40.74 22.18
C LYS A 183 -9.02 -40.44 23.28
N HIS A 184 -8.65 -41.46 24.05
CA HIS A 184 -7.74 -41.27 25.20
C HIS A 184 -6.40 -40.64 24.82
N TYR A 185 -5.81 -41.03 23.68
CA TYR A 185 -4.53 -40.48 23.25
C TYR A 185 -4.60 -38.98 22.94
N GLU A 186 -5.74 -38.49 22.46
CA GLU A 186 -5.93 -37.06 22.12
C GLU A 186 -5.86 -36.20 23.39
N LEU A 187 -6.24 -36.75 24.55
CA LEU A 187 -6.33 -36.04 25.82
C LEU A 187 -5.00 -35.93 26.58
N ASN A 188 -3.92 -36.54 26.08
CA ASN A 188 -2.64 -36.58 26.79
C ASN A 188 -1.95 -35.20 26.85
N ASN A 189 -2.09 -34.39 25.79
CA ASN A 189 -1.42 -33.11 25.66
C ASN A 189 -2.44 -31.97 25.56
N MET A 190 -2.81 -31.37 26.70
CA MET A 190 -3.77 -30.28 26.75
C MET A 190 -3.11 -28.93 27.04
N ILE A 191 -3.59 -27.88 26.38
CA ILE A 191 -3.31 -26.49 26.70
C ILE A 191 -4.60 -25.80 27.15
N VAL A 192 -4.51 -24.63 27.78
CA VAL A 192 -5.68 -23.82 28.13
C VAL A 192 -5.83 -22.69 27.12
N LEU A 193 -6.98 -22.65 26.43
CA LEU A 193 -7.33 -21.56 25.52
C LEU A 193 -8.40 -20.67 26.14
N ASN A 194 -8.41 -19.40 25.74
CA ASN A 194 -9.48 -18.45 26.07
C ASN A 194 -10.36 -18.23 24.84
N PHE A 195 -11.59 -18.72 24.86
CA PHE A 195 -12.59 -18.42 23.83
C PHE A 195 -13.32 -17.13 24.16
N MET A 196 -13.30 -16.15 23.26
CA MET A 196 -13.96 -14.87 23.42
C MET A 196 -15.08 -14.75 22.39
N PHE A 197 -16.34 -14.72 22.85
CA PHE A 197 -17.51 -14.57 21.97
C PHE A 197 -18.77 -14.12 22.73
N TYR A 198 -19.80 -13.71 21.97
CA TYR A 198 -21.12 -13.36 22.50
C TYR A 198 -21.98 -14.61 22.70
N LYS A 199 -22.61 -14.77 23.87
CA LYS A 199 -23.46 -15.95 24.16
C LYS A 199 -24.71 -15.97 23.31
N ASN A 200 -25.35 -14.81 23.14
CA ASN A 200 -26.52 -14.61 22.30
C ASN A 200 -26.43 -13.30 21.51
N ALA A 201 -27.30 -13.13 20.51
CA ALA A 201 -27.34 -11.93 19.68
C ALA A 201 -27.58 -10.63 20.49
N ASN A 202 -28.28 -10.74 21.61
CA ASN A 202 -28.64 -9.61 22.48
C ASN A 202 -27.59 -9.33 23.59
N SER A 203 -26.47 -10.03 23.59
CA SER A 203 -25.46 -9.90 24.65
C SER A 203 -24.68 -8.58 24.46
N PRO A 204 -24.64 -7.68 25.44
CA PRO A 204 -23.97 -6.39 25.29
C PRO A 204 -22.44 -6.51 25.23
N ASN A 205 -21.86 -7.56 25.83
CA ASN A 205 -20.42 -7.74 25.94
C ASN A 205 -20.00 -9.16 25.54
N MET A 206 -18.83 -9.29 24.91
CA MET A 206 -18.18 -10.59 24.71
C MET A 206 -17.77 -11.20 26.05
N THR A 207 -18.05 -12.48 26.21
CA THR A 207 -17.59 -13.26 27.38
C THR A 207 -16.33 -14.02 27.01
N SER A 208 -15.37 -14.10 27.95
CA SER A 208 -14.18 -14.94 27.83
C SER A 208 -14.38 -16.23 28.62
N PHE A 209 -14.14 -17.36 27.98
CA PHE A 209 -14.26 -18.70 28.55
C PHE A 209 -12.93 -19.43 28.47
N LYS A 210 -12.51 -20.02 29.59
CA LYS A 210 -11.34 -20.90 29.61
C LYS A 210 -11.76 -22.32 29.24
N ALA A 211 -11.09 -22.90 28.26
CA ALA A 211 -11.31 -24.27 27.82
C ALA A 211 -9.99 -25.03 27.81
N LYS A 212 -10.01 -26.29 28.26
CA LYS A 212 -8.88 -27.20 28.06
C LYS A 212 -8.97 -27.73 26.63
N ALA A 213 -7.92 -27.52 25.86
CA ALA A 213 -7.82 -27.81 24.45
C ALA A 213 -6.75 -28.89 24.23
N PRO A 214 -7.14 -30.12 23.85
CA PRO A 214 -6.18 -31.13 23.46
C PRO A 214 -5.51 -30.71 22.14
N LYS A 215 -4.18 -30.78 22.09
CA LYS A 215 -3.38 -30.28 20.96
C LYS A 215 -3.66 -31.00 19.64
N ASP A 216 -3.90 -32.30 19.73
CA ASP A 216 -4.09 -33.20 18.59
C ASP A 216 -5.55 -33.23 18.08
N MET A 217 -6.44 -32.42 18.65
CA MET A 217 -7.85 -32.36 18.27
C MET A 217 -8.13 -31.22 17.30
N ASP A 218 -8.92 -31.48 16.27
CA ASP A 218 -9.44 -30.46 15.35
C ASP A 218 -10.14 -29.32 16.10
N PHE A 219 -9.82 -28.08 15.74
CA PHE A 219 -10.30 -26.91 16.47
C PHE A 219 -11.84 -26.80 16.46
N GLY A 220 -12.49 -27.12 15.33
CA GLY A 220 -13.95 -27.13 15.23
C GLY A 220 -14.60 -28.19 16.12
N ARG A 221 -13.98 -29.37 16.24
CA ARG A 221 -14.45 -30.45 17.13
C ARG A 221 -14.29 -30.06 18.60
N LEU A 222 -13.16 -29.43 18.96
CA LEU A 222 -12.95 -28.86 20.28
C LEU A 222 -14.04 -27.83 20.63
N PHE A 223 -14.33 -26.92 19.71
CA PHE A 223 -15.32 -25.86 19.93
C PHE A 223 -16.75 -26.43 20.09
N TYR A 224 -17.10 -27.47 19.33
CA TYR A 224 -18.35 -28.22 19.50
C TYR A 224 -18.48 -28.80 20.91
N PHE A 225 -17.49 -29.56 21.38
CA PHE A 225 -17.52 -30.15 22.73
C PHE A 225 -17.59 -29.09 23.80
N PHE A 226 -16.85 -27.99 23.64
CA PHE A 226 -16.88 -26.88 24.57
C PHE A 226 -18.28 -26.25 24.69
N ILE A 227 -18.97 -25.97 23.58
CA ILE A 227 -20.33 -25.41 23.59
C ILE A 227 -21.29 -26.38 24.29
N ASN A 228 -21.22 -27.66 23.95
CA ASN A 228 -22.14 -28.67 24.49
C ASN A 228 -21.93 -28.88 25.99
N ASP A 229 -20.69 -29.01 26.43
CA ASP A 229 -20.34 -29.12 27.85
C ASP A 229 -20.83 -27.90 28.64
N TYR A 230 -20.68 -26.70 28.07
CA TYR A 230 -21.16 -25.48 28.70
C TYR A 230 -22.70 -25.47 28.81
N ASN A 231 -23.39 -25.75 27.70
CA ASN A 231 -24.86 -25.74 27.64
C ASN A 231 -25.52 -26.84 28.47
N ASN A 232 -24.85 -27.98 28.66
CA ASN A 232 -25.29 -29.05 29.55
C ASN A 232 -25.14 -28.66 31.03
N LYS A 233 -24.06 -27.96 31.39
CA LYS A 233 -23.79 -27.53 32.78
C LYS A 233 -24.59 -26.30 33.19
N LYS A 234 -25.01 -25.45 32.24
CA LYS A 234 -25.69 -24.18 32.52
C LYS A 234 -27.06 -24.15 31.86
N THR A 235 -28.12 -24.22 32.67
CA THR A 235 -29.51 -24.23 32.18
C THR A 235 -30.05 -22.85 31.83
N THR A 236 -29.60 -21.79 32.51
CA THR A 236 -30.17 -20.43 32.42
C THR A 236 -29.45 -19.47 31.47
N THR A 237 -28.19 -19.74 31.10
CA THR A 237 -27.38 -18.85 30.25
C THR A 237 -26.68 -19.61 29.13
N LYS A 238 -27.45 -20.36 28.34
CA LYS A 238 -26.93 -21.16 27.23
C LYS A 238 -26.36 -20.28 26.12
N ILE A 239 -25.38 -20.84 25.42
CA ILE A 239 -24.84 -20.33 24.16
C ILE A 239 -25.82 -20.72 23.06
N GLU A 240 -26.29 -19.73 22.30
CA GLU A 240 -27.13 -19.97 21.12
C GLU A 240 -26.32 -20.61 19.99
N VAL A 241 -26.85 -21.71 19.46
CA VAL A 241 -26.25 -22.49 18.38
C VAL A 241 -27.07 -22.47 17.10
N THR A 242 -28.33 -22.03 17.17
CA THR A 242 -29.27 -21.92 16.06
C THR A 242 -29.88 -20.53 16.00
N SER A 243 -30.15 -20.07 14.78
CA SER A 243 -30.97 -18.89 14.50
C SER A 243 -32.44 -19.10 14.91
N ASP A 244 -33.20 -18.01 15.00
CA ASP A 244 -34.66 -18.02 15.16
C ASP A 244 -35.39 -18.83 14.06
N THR A 245 -34.76 -18.96 12.89
CA THR A 245 -35.24 -19.75 11.75
C THR A 245 -34.94 -21.25 11.86
N GLY A 246 -34.14 -21.67 12.84
CA GLY A 246 -33.71 -23.06 13.05
C GLY A 246 -32.38 -23.44 12.37
N ASP A 247 -31.81 -22.56 11.55
CA ASP A 247 -30.51 -22.80 10.90
C ASP A 247 -29.33 -22.74 11.89
N PRO A 248 -28.30 -23.60 11.75
CA PRO A 248 -27.13 -23.56 12.62
C PRO A 248 -26.29 -22.31 12.39
N HIS A 249 -25.82 -21.71 13.48
CA HIS A 249 -24.92 -20.56 13.42
C HIS A 249 -23.56 -20.94 12.83
N GLY A 250 -23.07 -20.08 11.94
CA GLY A 250 -21.70 -20.09 11.46
C GLY A 250 -20.77 -19.34 12.40
N TRP A 251 -19.49 -19.69 12.38
CA TRP A 251 -18.45 -19.06 13.17
C TRP A 251 -17.17 -18.88 12.34
N TYR A 252 -16.53 -17.73 12.52
CA TYR A 252 -15.14 -17.51 12.16
C TYR A 252 -14.28 -17.51 13.41
N PHE A 253 -13.09 -18.10 13.29
CA PHE A 253 -12.12 -18.14 14.36
C PHE A 253 -10.86 -17.39 13.98
N TYR A 254 -10.40 -16.56 14.91
CA TYR A 254 -9.18 -15.82 14.72
C TYR A 254 -8.49 -15.52 16.05
N SER A 255 -7.17 -15.46 16.04
CA SER A 255 -6.40 -15.08 17.23
C SER A 255 -6.60 -13.60 17.54
N LYS A 256 -6.72 -13.27 18.82
CA LYS A 256 -6.77 -11.88 19.24
C LYS A 256 -5.45 -11.19 18.85
N PRO A 257 -5.46 -10.15 18.00
CA PRO A 257 -4.24 -9.47 17.60
C PRO A 257 -3.59 -8.82 18.83
N LYS A 258 -2.26 -8.88 18.89
CA LYS A 258 -1.48 -8.01 19.78
C LYS A 258 -1.60 -6.57 19.29
N TRP A 259 -1.28 -5.58 20.13
CA TRP A 259 -1.34 -4.16 19.75
C TRP A 259 -0.49 -3.80 18.50
N TYR A 260 0.50 -4.63 18.16
CA TYR A 260 1.39 -4.51 16.99
C TYR A 260 1.23 -5.66 15.97
N GLY A 261 0.26 -6.56 16.17
CA GLY A 261 0.14 -7.79 15.39
C GLY A 261 -1.10 -7.81 14.51
N THR A 262 -1.06 -8.61 13.45
CA THR A 262 -2.26 -8.97 12.70
C THR A 262 -2.95 -10.17 13.34
N SER A 263 -4.26 -10.23 13.20
CA SER A 263 -5.04 -11.40 13.59
C SER A 263 -4.76 -12.56 12.63
N LYS A 264 -4.59 -13.77 13.16
CA LYS A 264 -4.41 -14.98 12.37
C LYS A 264 -5.70 -15.78 12.37
N HIS A 265 -6.14 -16.19 11.18
CA HIS A 265 -7.25 -17.11 11.05
C HIS A 265 -6.90 -18.46 11.68
N ILE A 266 -7.88 -19.06 12.31
CA ILE A 266 -7.81 -20.41 12.88
C ILE A 266 -8.73 -21.29 12.03
N ASP A 267 -8.13 -22.29 11.41
CA ASP A 267 -8.80 -23.24 10.56
C ASP A 267 -9.50 -24.29 11.43
N PRO A 268 -10.84 -24.40 11.38
CA PRO A 268 -11.59 -25.35 12.20
C PRO A 268 -11.32 -26.81 11.85
N GLU A 269 -10.79 -27.10 10.66
CA GLU A 269 -10.49 -28.46 10.20
C GLU A 269 -9.07 -28.92 10.55
N ARG A 270 -8.25 -28.02 11.10
CA ARG A 270 -6.90 -28.32 11.58
C ARG A 270 -6.86 -28.51 13.08
N THR A 271 -5.88 -29.25 13.55
CA THR A 271 -5.69 -29.44 14.99
C THR A 271 -5.31 -28.14 15.70
N VAL A 272 -5.46 -28.10 17.02
CA VAL A 272 -5.02 -26.97 17.85
C VAL A 272 -3.52 -26.68 17.63
N GLU A 273 -2.71 -27.72 17.50
CA GLU A 273 -1.26 -27.60 17.25
C GLU A 273 -0.95 -27.11 15.84
N GLU A 274 -1.64 -27.61 14.81
CA GLU A 274 -1.49 -27.15 13.41
C GLU A 274 -1.90 -25.69 13.22
N ASN A 275 -2.87 -25.22 14.02
CA ASN A 275 -3.23 -23.81 14.12
C ASN A 275 -2.21 -22.96 14.90
N ASN A 276 -1.12 -23.56 15.39
CA ASN A 276 -0.07 -22.93 16.17
C ASN A 276 -0.58 -22.22 17.44
N LEU A 277 -1.64 -22.75 18.05
CA LEU A 277 -2.19 -22.22 19.30
C LEU A 277 -1.34 -22.65 20.48
N LYS A 278 -1.07 -21.71 21.38
CA LYS A 278 -0.26 -21.92 22.58
C LYS A 278 -1.09 -21.74 23.84
N ASP A 279 -0.54 -22.19 24.95
CA ASP A 279 -1.19 -22.02 26.25
C ASP A 279 -1.49 -20.55 26.53
N SER A 280 -2.69 -20.31 27.07
CA SER A 280 -3.25 -19.00 27.37
C SER A 280 -3.55 -18.09 26.16
N ASP A 281 -3.45 -18.60 24.92
CA ASP A 281 -3.87 -17.84 23.74
C ASP A 281 -5.37 -17.51 23.78
N THR A 282 -5.72 -16.36 23.23
CA THR A 282 -7.12 -15.92 23.11
C THR A 282 -7.60 -16.07 21.68
N VAL A 283 -8.62 -16.90 21.50
CA VAL A 283 -9.31 -17.11 20.23
C VAL A 283 -10.63 -16.36 20.27
N VAL A 284 -10.82 -15.45 19.32
CA VAL A 284 -12.08 -14.76 19.10
C VAL A 284 -12.93 -15.62 18.17
N CYS A 285 -14.14 -15.95 18.63
CA CYS A 285 -15.13 -16.69 17.84
C CYS A 285 -16.23 -15.71 17.43
N GLN A 286 -16.27 -15.35 16.16
CA GLN A 286 -17.25 -14.41 15.61
C GLN A 286 -18.39 -15.18 14.94
N ARG A 287 -19.62 -14.95 15.39
CA ARG A 287 -20.82 -15.56 14.81
C ARG A 287 -21.16 -14.93 13.44
N ILE A 288 -21.67 -15.73 12.53
CA ILE A 288 -22.15 -15.39 11.18
C ILE A 288 -23.66 -15.58 11.12
#